data_AF-A0A532TLX0-F1
#
_entry.id   AF-A0A532TLX0-F1
#
_cell.length_a   1.000
_cell.length_b   1.000
_cell.length_c   1.000
_cell.angle_alpha   90.00
_cell.angle_beta   90.00
_cell.angle_gamma   90.00
#
_symmetry.space_group_name_H-M   'P 1'
#
loop_
_entity.id
_entity.type
_entity.pdbx_description
1 polymer ?
#
loop_
_entity_poly.entity_id
_entity_poly.type
_entity_poly.pdbx_seq_one_letter_code
_entity_poly.pdbx_strand_id
1 'polypeptide(L)'
;MVEDIKKWHAPCGIYCKRCPGVESFGCNGCRDQKGQILKFPVCKTYDCVTSKGYEFCYECADFPCEMLQPIVNFEIFKPHNSKVYNSIMIKKLGLEEWNKICDYKTTLYYQGRKVQYGGDPLTLEEKDPNMYKKKNEED
;
A
#
# COMPACT_ATOMS: atom_id res chain seq x y z
N MET A 1 -12.74 7.58 -15.83
CA MET A 1 -12.05 6.26 -15.87
C MET A 1 -10.82 6.26 -14.97
N VAL A 2 -9.73 7.00 -15.30
CA VAL A 2 -8.54 7.12 -14.41
C VAL A 2 -8.82 7.95 -13.16
N GLU A 3 -9.57 9.05 -13.28
CA GLU A 3 -9.85 9.92 -12.13
C GLU A 3 -10.70 9.20 -11.07
N ASP A 4 -11.61 8.33 -11.51
CA ASP A 4 -12.50 7.54 -10.64
C ASP A 4 -11.75 6.50 -9.81
N ILE A 5 -10.65 5.95 -10.34
CA ILE A 5 -9.79 5.02 -9.59
C ILE A 5 -8.80 5.79 -8.70
N LYS A 6 -8.28 6.93 -9.17
CA LYS A 6 -7.24 7.71 -8.48
C LYS A 6 -7.67 8.15 -7.09
N LYS A 7 -8.95 8.49 -6.89
CA LYS A 7 -9.49 8.86 -5.57
C LYS A 7 -9.23 7.81 -4.47
N TRP A 8 -9.20 6.53 -4.85
CA TRP A 8 -8.98 5.41 -3.92
C TRP A 8 -7.51 5.08 -3.67
N HIS A 9 -6.58 5.74 -4.38
CA HIS A 9 -5.14 5.58 -4.17
C HIS A 9 -4.58 6.86 -3.59
N ALA A 10 -4.33 6.86 -2.27
CA ALA A 10 -3.76 8.01 -1.59
C ALA A 10 -2.40 8.39 -2.20
N PRO A 11 -2.01 9.68 -2.16
CA PRO A 11 -0.69 10.10 -2.64
C PRO A 11 0.47 9.34 -1.98
N CYS A 12 0.31 8.90 -0.73
CA CYS A 12 1.30 8.09 0.00
C CYS A 12 1.28 6.58 -0.31
N GLY A 13 0.46 6.12 -1.26
CA GLY A 13 0.35 4.72 -1.67
C GLY A 13 -0.68 3.90 -0.87
N ILE A 14 -1.34 4.45 0.14
CA ILE A 14 -2.43 3.74 0.82
C ILE A 14 -3.59 3.49 -0.16
N TYR A 15 -4.07 2.25 -0.21
CA TYR A 15 -5.31 1.92 -0.92
C TYR A 15 -6.51 2.23 -0.02
N CYS A 16 -7.08 3.41 -0.19
CA CYS A 16 -8.11 3.97 0.68
C CYS A 16 -9.36 3.09 0.76
N LYS A 17 -9.72 2.36 -0.31
CA LYS A 17 -10.91 1.49 -0.31
C LYS A 17 -10.90 0.44 0.81
N ARG A 18 -9.70 0.04 1.27
CA ARG A 18 -9.50 -0.93 2.36
C ARG A 18 -9.00 -0.25 3.65
N CYS A 19 -9.14 1.06 3.77
CA CYS A 19 -8.88 1.78 5.01
C CYS A 19 -10.09 1.62 5.95
N PRO A 20 -9.89 1.33 7.25
CA PRO A 20 -11.00 1.25 8.22
C PRO A 20 -11.89 2.50 8.23
N GLY A 21 -11.33 3.67 7.91
CA GLY A 21 -12.12 4.90 7.86
C GLY A 21 -13.23 4.92 6.81
N VAL A 22 -13.15 4.11 5.74
CA VAL A 22 -14.24 4.00 4.76
C VAL A 22 -15.46 3.36 5.41
N GLU A 23 -15.26 2.23 6.09
CA GLU A 23 -16.33 1.48 6.75
C GLU A 23 -16.82 2.17 8.03
N SER A 24 -15.90 2.62 8.89
CA SER A 24 -16.24 3.20 10.19
C SER A 24 -16.79 4.63 10.11
N PHE A 25 -16.41 5.41 9.08
CA PHE A 25 -16.68 6.85 9.03
C PHE A 25 -17.23 7.36 7.70
N GLY A 26 -17.54 6.47 6.74
CA GLY A 26 -17.98 6.89 5.40
C GLY A 26 -16.95 7.74 4.66
N CYS A 27 -15.66 7.53 4.94
CA CYS A 27 -14.57 8.29 4.32
C CYS A 27 -14.51 8.07 2.80
N ASN A 28 -14.39 9.16 2.04
CA ASN A 28 -14.32 9.11 0.57
C ASN A 28 -12.89 8.99 0.01
N GLY A 29 -11.90 8.72 0.87
CA GLY A 29 -10.50 8.60 0.49
C GLY A 29 -9.71 9.89 0.64
N CYS A 30 -8.38 9.77 0.77
CA CYS A 30 -7.53 10.88 1.17
C CYS A 30 -7.56 12.07 0.21
N ARG A 31 -7.80 11.84 -1.09
CA ARG A 31 -7.84 12.91 -2.11
C ARG A 31 -9.10 13.77 -1.94
N ASP A 32 -10.26 13.13 -1.87
CA ASP A 32 -11.54 13.81 -1.64
C ASP A 32 -11.59 14.50 -0.27
N GLN A 33 -10.97 13.87 0.73
CA GLN A 33 -10.85 14.40 2.09
C GLN A 33 -9.74 15.46 2.27
N LYS A 34 -8.95 15.78 1.24
CA LYS A 34 -7.78 16.68 1.33
C LYS A 34 -6.83 16.34 2.48
N GLY A 35 -6.61 15.04 2.70
CA GLY A 35 -5.77 14.53 3.78
C GLY A 35 -6.36 14.63 5.19
N GLN A 36 -7.60 15.12 5.35
CA GLN A 36 -8.27 15.30 6.63
C GLN A 36 -9.40 14.28 6.83
N ILE A 37 -9.15 13.26 7.64
CA ILE A 37 -10.17 12.27 8.01
C ILE A 37 -10.90 12.76 9.25
N LEU A 38 -12.24 12.82 9.22
CA LEU A 38 -13.06 13.32 10.34
C LEU A 38 -12.58 14.69 10.87
N LYS A 39 -12.40 14.80 12.19
CA LYS A 39 -11.88 15.98 12.90
C LYS A 39 -10.38 15.82 13.24
N PHE A 40 -9.69 14.84 12.67
CA PHE A 40 -8.25 14.71 12.86
C PHE A 40 -7.51 15.86 12.14
N PRO A 41 -6.26 16.16 12.53
CA PRO A 41 -5.41 17.07 11.78
C PRO A 41 -5.20 16.58 10.34
N VAL A 42 -4.89 17.53 9.43
CA VAL A 42 -4.46 17.20 8.07
C VAL A 42 -3.21 16.32 8.13
N CYS A 43 -3.21 15.22 7.38
CA CYS A 43 -2.09 14.29 7.31
C CYS A 43 -0.85 14.98 6.74
N LYS A 44 0.24 15.00 7.52
CA LYS A 44 1.53 15.59 7.09
C LYS A 44 2.10 14.95 5.82
N THR A 45 1.92 13.65 5.63
CA THR A 45 2.37 12.99 4.39
C THR A 45 1.54 13.43 3.19
N TYR A 46 0.23 13.64 3.34
CA TYR A 46 -0.61 14.14 2.27
C TYR A 46 -0.15 15.55 1.87
N ASP A 47 -0.02 16.45 2.85
CA ASP A 47 0.42 17.83 2.64
C ASP A 47 1.80 17.92 1.98
N CYS A 48 2.75 17.07 2.40
CA CYS A 48 4.08 16.98 1.80
C CYS A 48 4.04 16.63 0.30
N VAL A 49 3.19 15.68 -0.11
CA VAL A 49 3.11 15.25 -1.52
C VAL A 49 2.43 16.32 -2.36
N THR A 50 1.30 16.86 -1.87
CA THR A 50 0.53 17.86 -2.61
C THR A 50 1.23 19.21 -2.70
N SER A 51 1.95 19.65 -1.66
CA SER A 51 2.71 20.91 -1.68
C SER A 51 3.89 20.88 -2.66
N LYS A 52 4.45 19.69 -2.93
CA LYS A 52 5.48 19.48 -3.95
C LYS A 52 4.91 19.30 -5.37
N GLY A 53 3.59 19.31 -5.54
CA GLY A 53 2.93 19.13 -6.83
C GLY A 53 2.99 17.71 -7.38
N TYR A 54 3.29 16.71 -6.53
CA TYR A 54 3.32 15.31 -6.92
C TYR A 54 1.94 14.67 -6.80
N GLU A 55 1.66 13.72 -7.68
CA GLU A 55 0.49 12.85 -7.59
C GLU A 55 0.72 11.70 -6.60
N PHE A 56 1.96 11.21 -6.52
CA PHE A 56 2.35 10.12 -5.64
C PHE A 56 3.74 10.35 -5.04
N CYS A 57 3.94 9.83 -3.82
CA CYS A 57 5.23 9.92 -3.12
C CYS A 57 6.42 9.42 -3.95
N TYR A 58 6.24 8.43 -4.84
CA TYR A 58 7.35 7.82 -5.60
C TYR A 58 8.01 8.76 -6.61
N GLU A 59 7.38 9.90 -6.89
CA GLU A 59 7.88 10.95 -7.78
C GLU A 59 8.91 11.85 -7.07
N CYS A 60 8.92 11.86 -5.74
CA CYS A 60 9.88 12.61 -4.93
C CYS A 60 11.26 11.95 -4.99
N ALA A 61 12.32 12.75 -5.16
CA ALA A 61 13.71 12.27 -5.17
C ALA A 61 14.11 11.58 -3.85
N ASP A 62 13.54 12.03 -2.73
CA ASP A 62 13.77 11.45 -1.39
C ASP A 62 12.97 10.16 -1.13
N PHE A 63 12.23 9.63 -2.11
CA PHE A 63 11.44 8.43 -1.90
C PHE A 63 12.29 7.15 -1.92
N PRO A 64 12.12 6.24 -0.93
CA PRO A 64 11.24 6.32 0.24
C PRO A 64 11.86 7.17 1.37
N CYS A 65 11.04 7.89 2.13
CA CYS A 65 11.48 8.72 3.26
C CYS A 65 10.85 8.26 4.59
N GLU A 66 11.32 8.84 5.71
CA GLU A 66 10.88 8.50 7.08
C GLU A 66 9.36 8.65 7.31
N MET A 67 8.68 9.53 6.56
CA MET A 67 7.21 9.68 6.64
C MET A 67 6.43 8.42 6.19
N LEU A 68 7.11 7.49 5.51
CA LEU A 68 6.55 6.24 5.01
C LEU A 68 7.00 5.03 5.82
N GLN A 69 7.74 5.24 6.93
CA GLN A 69 8.23 4.17 7.77
C GLN A 69 7.08 3.28 8.29
N PRO A 70 7.17 1.95 8.15
CA PRO A 70 6.20 1.04 8.73
C PRO A 70 6.31 1.02 10.26
N ILE A 71 5.17 0.91 10.93
CA ILE A 71 5.08 0.87 12.40
C ILE A 71 4.33 -0.38 12.86
N VAL A 72 4.74 -0.93 14.01
CA VAL A 72 4.24 -2.20 14.55
C VAL A 72 2.86 -2.05 15.21
N ASN A 73 2.30 -0.84 15.31
CA ASN A 73 0.95 -0.65 15.84
C ASN A 73 -0.12 -1.02 14.79
N PHE A 74 -0.21 -2.32 14.51
CA PHE A 74 -0.97 -2.87 13.40
C PHE A 74 -2.46 -2.57 13.52
N GLU A 75 -3.07 -2.60 14.70
CA GLU A 75 -4.53 -2.51 14.85
C GLU A 75 -5.11 -1.20 14.32
N ILE A 76 -4.37 -0.09 14.48
CA ILE A 76 -4.79 1.24 14.03
C ILE A 76 -4.23 1.56 12.63
N PHE A 77 -3.09 0.95 12.27
CA PHE A 77 -2.28 1.39 11.13
C PHE A 77 -2.00 0.33 10.06
N LYS A 78 -2.72 -0.80 9.99
CA LYS A 78 -2.50 -1.82 8.92
C LYS A 78 -2.27 -1.20 7.52
N PRO A 79 -3.12 -0.28 7.00
CA PRO A 79 -2.92 0.28 5.67
C PRO A 79 -1.59 1.04 5.49
N HIS A 80 -1.03 1.59 6.57
CA HIS A 80 0.15 2.46 6.53
C HIS A 80 1.43 1.68 6.22
N ASN A 81 1.51 0.40 6.59
CA ASN A 81 2.69 -0.42 6.31
C ASN A 81 2.78 -0.84 4.83
N SER A 82 1.70 -0.68 4.06
CA SER A 82 1.65 -1.00 2.62
C SER A 82 2.04 0.18 1.73
N LYS A 83 2.26 1.38 2.28
CA LYS A 83 2.55 2.63 1.54
C LYS A 83 3.64 2.45 0.48
N VAL A 84 4.84 2.06 0.90
CA VAL A 84 6.01 1.95 0.02
C VAL A 84 5.80 0.89 -1.05
N TYR A 85 5.31 -0.29 -0.67
CA TYR A 85 5.05 -1.38 -1.63
C TYR A 85 4.05 -0.96 -2.70
N ASN A 86 2.91 -0.40 -2.29
CA ASN A 86 1.88 0.05 -3.22
C ASN A 86 2.41 1.16 -4.14
N SER A 87 3.15 2.15 -3.61
CA SER A 87 3.76 3.20 -4.42
C SER A 87 4.72 2.64 -5.49
N ILE A 88 5.54 1.65 -5.15
CA ILE A 88 6.44 1.00 -6.12
C ILE A 88 5.63 0.22 -7.16
N MET A 89 4.56 -0.47 -6.77
CA MET A 89 3.72 -1.21 -7.70
C MET A 89 2.95 -0.28 -8.66
N ILE A 90 2.47 0.88 -8.19
CA ILE A 90 1.89 1.92 -9.05
C ILE A 90 2.94 2.43 -10.03
N LYS A 91 4.17 2.73 -9.57
CA LYS A 91 5.27 3.16 -10.45
C LYS A 91 5.62 2.10 -11.51
N LYS A 92 5.61 0.83 -11.13
CA LYS A 92 6.00 -0.30 -12.00
C LYS A 92 4.93 -0.64 -13.04
N LEU A 93 3.68 -0.73 -12.63
CA LEU A 93 2.58 -1.25 -13.44
C LEU A 93 1.69 -0.16 -14.04
N GLY A 94 1.79 1.07 -13.52
CA GLY A 94 0.76 2.09 -13.71
C GLY A 94 -0.42 1.91 -12.76
N LEU A 95 -1.18 2.98 -12.57
CA LEU A 95 -2.30 3.03 -11.63
C LEU A 95 -3.43 2.07 -12.02
N GLU A 96 -3.76 1.96 -13.31
CA GLU A 96 -4.85 1.14 -13.79
C GLU A 96 -4.62 -0.35 -13.52
N GLU A 97 -3.45 -0.88 -13.90
CA GLU A 97 -3.13 -2.29 -13.69
C GLU A 97 -2.94 -2.63 -12.22
N TRP A 98 -2.34 -1.73 -11.45
CA TRP A 98 -2.27 -1.91 -10.01
C TRP A 98 -3.67 -1.96 -9.39
N ASN A 99 -4.60 -1.09 -9.80
CA ASN A 99 -5.95 -1.03 -9.26
C ASN A 99 -6.71 -2.35 -9.43
N LYS A 100 -6.51 -3.07 -10.54
CA LYS A 100 -7.16 -4.38 -10.78
C LYS A 100 -6.79 -5.43 -9.74
N ILE A 101 -5.57 -5.38 -9.18
CA ILE A 101 -5.04 -6.41 -8.27
C ILE A 101 -4.87 -5.92 -6.82
N CYS A 102 -4.88 -4.62 -6.57
CA CYS A 102 -4.54 -4.02 -5.28
C CYS A 102 -5.46 -4.49 -4.13
N ASP A 103 -6.74 -4.68 -4.42
CA ASP A 103 -7.72 -5.14 -3.42
C ASP A 103 -7.38 -6.54 -2.89
N TYR A 104 -7.11 -7.48 -3.81
CA TYR A 104 -6.66 -8.83 -3.48
C TYR A 104 -5.32 -8.81 -2.73
N LYS A 105 -4.34 -8.02 -3.19
CA LYS A 105 -3.04 -7.88 -2.49
C LYS A 105 -3.21 -7.32 -1.07
N THR A 106 -4.13 -6.39 -0.87
CA THR A 106 -4.43 -5.84 0.46
C THR A 106 -5.04 -6.91 1.36
N THR A 107 -5.92 -7.76 0.82
CA THR A 107 -6.50 -8.89 1.56
C THR A 107 -5.42 -9.86 2.03
N LEU A 108 -4.46 -10.21 1.17
CA LEU A 108 -3.30 -11.04 1.56
C LEU A 108 -2.50 -10.41 2.70
N TYR A 109 -2.32 -9.09 2.69
CA TYR A 109 -1.59 -8.40 3.75
C TYR A 109 -2.39 -8.29 5.07
N TYR A 110 -3.72 -8.13 5.03
CA TYR A 110 -4.54 -7.94 6.23
C TYR A 110 -4.94 -9.24 6.94
N GLN A 111 -5.19 -10.28 6.16
CA GLN A 111 -5.66 -11.58 6.62
C GLN A 111 -4.55 -12.63 6.61
N GLY A 112 -3.48 -12.39 5.85
CA GLY A 112 -2.42 -13.36 5.66
C GLY A 112 -1.61 -13.58 6.92
N ARG A 113 -1.89 -14.68 7.61
CA ARG A 113 -0.80 -15.59 7.96
C ARG A 113 -0.09 -15.88 6.64
N LYS A 114 1.18 -15.51 6.51
CA LYS A 114 1.96 -15.78 5.31
C LYS A 114 1.99 -17.31 5.14
N VAL A 115 1.12 -17.85 4.29
CA VAL A 115 1.03 -19.32 4.06
C VAL A 115 2.30 -19.80 3.30
N GLN A 116 3.02 -18.87 2.70
CA GLN A 116 4.12 -19.07 1.75
C GLN A 116 5.34 -18.22 2.15
N TYR A 117 6.56 -18.67 1.88
CA TYR A 117 7.76 -17.89 2.23
C TYR A 117 8.03 -16.81 1.17
N GLY A 118 8.99 -15.92 1.43
CA GLY A 118 9.38 -14.95 0.41
C GLY A 118 10.06 -15.68 -0.74
N GLY A 119 9.52 -15.57 -1.95
CA GLY A 119 10.02 -16.28 -3.13
C GLY A 119 8.93 -16.99 -3.90
N ASP A 120 7.94 -17.59 -3.21
CA ASP A 120 6.87 -18.37 -3.83
C ASP A 120 6.08 -17.60 -4.91
N PRO A 121 5.73 -18.22 -6.05
CA PRO A 121 4.80 -17.65 -7.01
C PRO A 121 3.44 -17.40 -6.34
N LEU A 122 2.79 -16.29 -6.71
CA LEU A 122 1.50 -15.86 -6.15
C LEU A 122 0.31 -16.74 -6.57
N THR A 123 0.54 -17.83 -7.29
CA THR A 123 -0.48 -18.78 -7.71
C THR A 123 -0.90 -19.63 -6.52
N LEU A 124 -2.21 -19.72 -6.28
CA LEU A 124 -2.80 -20.48 -5.17
C LEU A 124 -2.63 -22.00 -5.31
N GLU A 125 -2.06 -22.49 -6.40
CA GLU A 125 -2.32 -23.86 -6.83
C GLU A 125 -1.16 -24.84 -6.67
N GLU A 126 0.12 -24.45 -6.77
CA GLU A 126 1.22 -25.44 -6.62
C GLU A 126 2.48 -24.85 -5.97
N LYS A 127 2.84 -25.39 -4.81
CA LYS A 127 4.11 -25.11 -4.14
C LYS A 127 5.18 -26.02 -4.76
N ASP A 128 6.16 -25.45 -5.46
CA ASP A 128 7.32 -26.23 -5.94
C ASP A 128 8.18 -26.65 -4.73
N PRO A 129 8.26 -27.95 -4.40
CA PRO A 129 9.03 -28.43 -3.26
C PRO A 129 10.55 -28.19 -3.41
N ASN A 130 11.03 -27.91 -4.62
CA ASN A 130 12.44 -27.65 -4.91
C ASN A 130 12.80 -26.15 -4.93
N MET A 131 11.83 -25.26 -4.70
CA MET A 131 12.05 -23.82 -4.75
C MET A 131 13.02 -23.29 -3.68
N TYR A 132 13.06 -23.95 -2.51
CA TYR A 132 13.92 -23.56 -1.40
C TYR A 132 15.12 -24.48 -1.30
N LYS A 133 16.31 -23.95 -1.59
CA LYS A 133 17.57 -24.63 -1.29
C LYS A 133 17.88 -24.45 0.19
N LYS A 134 18.12 -25.55 0.92
CA LYS A 134 18.75 -25.48 2.24
C LYS A 134 20.21 -25.07 2.05
N LYS A 135 20.73 -24.21 2.93
CA LYS A 135 22.17 -23.97 3.01
C LYS A 135 22.82 -25.31 3.42
N ASN A 136 23.83 -25.76 2.69
CA ASN A 136 24.57 -26.95 3.10
C ASN A 136 25.35 -26.62 4.37
N GLU A 137 25.52 -27.60 5.27
CA GLU A 137 26.19 -27.39 6.57
C GLU A 137 27.69 -27.04 6.43
N GLU A 138 28.24 -27.09 5.22
CA GLU A 138 29.65 -26.84 4.91
C GLU A 138 29.93 -25.50 4.19
N ASP A 139 28.92 -24.63 3.99
CA ASP A 139 29.05 -23.27 3.40
C ASP A 139 29.10 -22.13 4.43
#